data_AF-A0A956ZY77-F1
#
_entry.id   AF-A0A956ZY77-F1
#
_cell.length_a   1.000
_cell.length_b   1.000
_cell.length_c   1.000
_cell.angle_alpha   90.00
_cell.angle_beta   90.00
_cell.angle_gamma   90.00
#
_symmetry.space_group_name_H-M   'P 1'
#
loop_
_entity.id
_entity.type
_entity.pdbx_description
1 polymer ?
#
loop_
_entity_poly.entity_id
_entity_poly.type
_entity_poly.pdbx_seq_one_letter_code
_entity_poly.pdbx_strand_id
1 'polypeptide(L)'
;MNISAQQQRQAAGELKNERVFNHSSLFVTLFACVLLLLGFGFKAYRFTLPTEGWSLNLDFSRGLIFDQNLLGVPSPFQKGDVLLEVAGSDTFNDFNPQVSPAARAAY
;
A
#
# COMPACT_ATOMS: atom_id res chain seq x y z
N MET A 1 70.56 -6.63 10.78
CA MET A 1 69.17 -7.15 10.87
C MET A 1 68.29 -6.05 11.45
N ASN A 2 67.51 -5.35 10.62
CA ASN A 2 66.59 -4.28 11.03
C ASN A 2 65.19 -4.62 10.49
N ILE A 3 64.54 -5.62 11.09
CA ILE A 3 63.24 -6.15 10.65
C ILE A 3 62.08 -5.40 11.34
N SER A 4 62.33 -4.80 12.51
CA SER A 4 61.32 -4.14 13.36
C SER A 4 60.70 -2.88 12.75
N ALA A 5 61.46 -2.08 12.00
CA ALA A 5 60.97 -0.82 11.44
C ALA A 5 60.03 -1.01 10.24
N GLN A 6 60.18 -2.09 9.47
CA GLN A 6 59.27 -2.39 8.34
C GLN A 6 57.95 -2.98 8.81
N GLN A 7 58.01 -3.81 9.86
CA GLN A 7 56.82 -4.43 10.46
C GLN A 7 55.92 -3.39 11.14
N GLN A 8 56.51 -2.38 11.78
CA GLN A 8 55.76 -1.25 12.35
C GLN A 8 55.09 -0.36 11.30
N ARG A 9 55.69 -0.21 10.10
CA ARG A 9 55.09 0.55 8.99
C ARG A 9 53.92 -0.20 8.35
N GLN A 10 53.99 -1.53 8.28
CA GLN A 10 52.89 -2.36 7.78
C GLN A 10 51.72 -2.36 8.77
N ALA A 11 51.98 -2.50 10.08
CA ALA A 11 50.94 -2.41 11.11
C ALA A 11 50.28 -1.01 11.19
N ALA A 12 51.06 0.06 10.98
CA ALA A 12 50.51 1.42 10.90
C ALA A 12 49.74 1.69 9.60
N GLY A 13 50.04 0.96 8.52
CA GLY A 13 49.32 1.03 7.24
C GLY A 13 47.97 0.32 7.27
N GLU A 14 47.85 -0.81 7.99
CA GLU A 14 46.60 -1.58 8.09
C GLU A 14 45.50 -0.93 8.95
N LEU A 15 45.86 -0.08 9.91
CA LEU A 15 44.86 0.62 10.74
C LEU A 15 44.15 1.76 10.00
N LYS A 16 44.60 2.09 8.79
CA LYS A 16 43.88 2.98 7.89
C LYS A 16 42.87 2.18 7.08
N ASN A 17 42.07 1.36 7.76
CA ASN A 17 40.95 0.64 7.16
C ASN A 17 39.91 1.68 6.75
N GLU A 18 40.00 2.03 5.47
CA GLU A 18 39.22 3.04 4.80
C GLU A 18 37.75 2.75 4.99
N ARG A 19 37.05 3.71 5.58
CA ARG A 19 35.60 3.79 5.50
C ARG A 19 35.26 4.22 4.07
N VAL A 20 35.53 3.37 3.08
CA VAL A 20 35.20 3.62 1.68
C VAL A 20 33.69 3.60 1.61
N PHE A 21 33.10 4.80 1.63
CA PHE A 21 31.67 4.95 1.56
C PHE A 21 31.25 4.50 0.16
N ASN A 22 30.70 3.29 0.07
CA ASN A 22 30.22 2.75 -1.19
C ASN A 22 29.05 3.59 -1.66
N HIS A 23 29.28 4.47 -2.64
CA HIS A 23 28.25 5.33 -3.23
C HIS A 23 27.03 4.53 -3.68
N SER A 24 27.24 3.30 -4.17
CA SER A 24 26.17 2.36 -4.52
C SER A 24 25.29 1.99 -3.34
N SER A 25 25.85 1.85 -2.13
CA SER A 25 25.07 1.59 -0.92
C SER A 25 24.14 2.76 -0.60
N LEU A 26 24.60 4.00 -0.81
CA LEU A 26 23.78 5.18 -0.56
C LEU A 26 22.58 5.23 -1.51
N PHE A 27 22.78 4.89 -2.79
CA PHE A 27 21.67 4.81 -3.76
C PHE A 27 20.63 3.77 -3.37
N VAL A 28 21.06 2.57 -2.94
CA VAL A 28 20.14 1.51 -2.53
C VAL A 28 19.36 1.93 -1.28
N THR A 29 20.02 2.53 -0.30
CA THR A 29 19.35 3.03 0.92
C THR A 29 18.35 4.13 0.59
N LEU A 30 18.72 5.09 -0.26
CA LEU A 30 17.83 6.17 -0.67
C LEU A 30 16.61 5.64 -1.43
N PHE A 31 16.82 4.69 -2.34
CA PHE A 31 15.73 4.04 -3.07
C PHE A 31 14.77 3.29 -2.13
N ALA A 32 15.30 2.53 -1.16
CA ALA A 32 14.48 1.87 -0.15
C ALA A 32 13.68 2.87 0.70
N CYS A 33 14.28 3.98 1.12
CA CYS A 33 13.58 5.07 1.81
C CYS A 33 12.44 5.66 0.98
N VAL A 34 12.67 5.89 -0.32
CA VAL A 34 11.62 6.39 -1.23
C VAL A 34 10.47 5.38 -1.34
N LEU A 35 10.74 4.09 -1.47
CA LEU A 35 9.69 3.07 -1.51
C LEU A 35 8.87 3.02 -0.22
N LEU A 36 9.53 3.14 0.94
CA LEU A 36 8.83 3.20 2.23
C LEU A 36 7.96 4.46 2.35
N LEU A 37 8.48 5.63 1.96
CA LEU A 37 7.73 6.88 1.94
C LEU A 37 6.56 6.82 0.97
N LEU A 38 6.75 6.22 -0.20
CA LEU A 38 5.68 6.04 -1.19
C LEU A 38 4.59 5.10 -0.66
N GLY A 39 4.97 3.98 -0.04
CA GLY A 39 4.02 3.07 0.60
C GLY A 39 3.24 3.73 1.74
N PHE A 40 3.92 4.52 2.57
CA PHE A 40 3.27 5.33 3.61
C PHE A 40 2.36 6.39 3.01
N GLY A 41 2.83 7.07 1.96
CA GLY A 41 2.07 8.06 1.19
C GLY A 41 0.79 7.48 0.60
N PHE A 42 0.83 6.27 0.02
CA PHE A 42 -0.38 5.60 -0.46
C PHE A 42 -1.36 5.25 0.65
N LYS A 43 -0.88 4.84 1.83
CA LYS A 43 -1.75 4.60 2.99
C LYS A 43 -2.37 5.88 3.51
N ALA A 44 -1.57 6.94 3.67
CA ALA A 44 -2.03 8.27 4.05
C ALA A 44 -3.05 8.80 3.02
N TYR A 45 -2.74 8.66 1.73
CA TYR A 45 -3.62 9.02 0.63
C TYR A 45 -4.94 8.27 0.70
N ARG A 46 -4.94 7.00 1.11
CA ARG A 46 -6.15 6.22 1.35
C ARG A 46 -7.04 6.77 2.47
N PHE A 47 -6.47 7.43 3.48
CA PHE A 47 -7.24 8.12 4.51
C PHE A 47 -7.74 9.50 4.05
N THR A 48 -7.07 10.12 3.08
CA THR A 48 -7.50 11.41 2.49
C THR A 48 -8.45 11.22 1.31
N LEU A 49 -8.35 10.08 0.62
CA LEU A 49 -9.39 9.63 -0.27
C LEU A 49 -10.65 9.54 0.59
N PRO A 50 -11.79 10.03 0.09
CA PRO A 50 -13.07 9.65 0.66
C PRO A 50 -13.21 8.15 0.42
N THR A 51 -12.59 7.31 1.26
CA THR A 51 -13.17 6.02 1.59
C THR A 51 -14.57 6.36 1.98
N GLU A 52 -15.51 5.98 1.12
CA GLU A 52 -16.91 6.33 1.22
C GLU A 52 -17.28 6.13 2.67
N GLY A 53 -17.51 7.24 3.38
CA GLY A 53 -17.53 7.28 4.83
C GLY A 53 -18.77 6.61 5.36
N TRP A 54 -19.06 5.39 4.90
CA TRP A 54 -20.30 4.69 4.97
C TRP A 54 -20.03 3.25 5.35
N SER A 55 -20.72 2.80 6.38
CA SER A 55 -20.90 1.38 6.65
C SER A 55 -21.82 0.80 5.58
N LEU A 56 -21.46 -0.36 5.04
CA LEU A 56 -22.27 -1.13 4.10
C LEU A 56 -22.83 -2.36 4.80
N ASN A 57 -24.10 -2.68 4.55
CA ASN A 57 -24.75 -3.90 5.01
C ASN A 57 -25.15 -4.75 3.79
N LEU A 58 -24.92 -6.07 3.86
CA LEU A 58 -25.28 -6.99 2.79
C LEU A 58 -26.69 -7.51 3.02
N ASP A 59 -27.61 -7.18 2.11
CA ASP A 59 -28.94 -7.77 2.03
C ASP A 59 -28.96 -8.75 0.84
N PHE A 60 -29.15 -10.04 1.11
CA PHE A 60 -29.15 -11.07 0.07
C PHE A 60 -30.25 -10.89 -0.99
N SER A 61 -31.28 -10.08 -0.71
CA SER A 61 -32.35 -9.79 -1.66
C SER A 61 -32.10 -8.55 -2.52
N ARG A 62 -31.23 -7.64 -2.08
CA ARG A 62 -31.05 -6.30 -2.68
C ARG A 62 -29.62 -5.91 -3.01
N GLY A 63 -28.62 -6.54 -2.38
CA GLY A 63 -27.20 -6.23 -2.56
C GLY A 63 -26.57 -5.52 -1.36
N LEU A 64 -25.48 -4.80 -1.62
CA LEU A 64 -24.83 -3.95 -0.63
C LEU A 64 -25.63 -2.65 -0.47
N ILE A 65 -26.03 -2.36 0.76
CA ILE A 65 -26.85 -1.19 1.12
C ILE A 65 -26.03 -0.26 2.00
N PHE A 66 -26.09 1.04 1.74
CA PHE A 66 -25.51 2.07 2.60
C PHE A 66 -26.29 2.17 3.93
N ASP A 67 -25.65 1.90 5.07
CA ASP A 67 -26.30 1.85 6.38
C ASP A 67 -26.04 3.08 7.25
N GLN A 68 -24.78 3.47 7.45
CA GLN A 68 -24.42 4.57 8.35
C GLN A 68 -23.27 5.41 7.80
N ASN A 69 -23.45 6.73 7.75
CA ASN A 69 -22.36 7.67 7.49
C ASN A 69 -21.44 7.78 8.72
N LEU A 70 -20.27 7.17 8.65
CA LEU A 70 -19.21 7.14 9.65
C LEU A 70 -18.49 8.49 9.81
N LEU A 71 -18.46 9.31 8.75
CA LEU A 71 -17.71 10.57 8.75
C LEU A 71 -18.61 11.78 9.05
N GLY A 72 -19.93 11.62 9.00
CA GLY A 72 -20.90 12.70 9.22
C GLY A 72 -20.80 13.84 8.18
N VAL A 73 -20.04 13.63 7.11
CA VAL A 73 -19.83 14.61 6.05
C VAL A 73 -20.99 14.60 5.06
N PRO A 74 -21.36 15.75 4.45
CA PRO A 74 -22.35 15.78 3.38
C PRO A 74 -21.93 14.85 2.25
N SER A 75 -22.80 13.88 1.95
CA SER A 75 -22.57 12.84 0.95
C SER A 75 -23.77 12.82 -0.01
N PRO A 76 -23.56 12.56 -1.32
CA PRO A 76 -24.67 12.36 -2.26
C PRO A 76 -25.44 11.07 -1.96
N PHE A 77 -24.79 10.08 -1.33
CA PHE A 77 -25.42 8.84 -0.90
C PHE A 77 -26.24 9.01 0.38
N GLN A 78 -27.35 8.29 0.47
CA GLN A 78 -28.23 8.25 1.63
C GLN A 78 -28.32 6.85 2.23
N LYS A 79 -28.76 6.79 3.49
CA LYS A 79 -29.05 5.51 4.15
C LYS A 79 -30.16 4.78 3.38
N GLY A 80 -29.91 3.53 3.01
CA GLY A 80 -30.84 2.69 2.25
C GLY A 80 -30.56 2.64 0.75
N ASP A 81 -29.64 3.47 0.23
CA ASP A 81 -29.22 3.38 -1.16
C ASP A 81 -28.50 2.05 -1.41
N VAL A 82 -28.66 1.51 -2.62
CA VAL A 82 -28.08 0.23 -3.03
C VAL A 82 -26.88 0.49 -3.93
N LEU A 83 -25.75 -0.14 -3.60
CA LEU A 83 -24.55 -0.13 -4.42
C LEU A 83 -24.72 -1.14 -5.56
N LEU A 84 -24.90 -0.62 -6.78
CA LEU A 84 -25.07 -1.43 -7.98
C LEU A 84 -23.72 -1.81 -8.60
N GLU A 85 -22.78 -0.86 -8.69
CA GLU A 85 -21.53 -1.04 -9.41
C GLU A 85 -20.39 -0.23 -8.78
N VAL A 86 -19.19 -0.79 -8.80
CA VAL A 86 -17.95 -0.08 -8.44
C VAL A 86 -16.96 -0.23 -9.60
N ALA A 87 -16.64 0.88 -10.27
CA ALA A 87 -15.60 0.97 -11.29
C ALA A 87 -15.72 -0.04 -12.45
N GLY A 88 -16.93 -0.30 -12.96
CA GLY A 88 -17.16 -1.29 -14.02
C GLY A 88 -17.54 -2.67 -13.51
N SER A 89 -17.40 -2.96 -12.21
CA SER A 89 -17.71 -4.27 -11.63
C SER A 89 -19.10 -4.27 -11.01
N ASP A 90 -20.00 -5.08 -11.58
CA ASP A 90 -21.34 -5.33 -11.05
C ASP A 90 -21.23 -6.00 -9.68
N THR A 91 -21.44 -5.17 -8.66
CA THR A 91 -21.17 -5.51 -7.28
C THR A 91 -22.24 -6.50 -6.78
N PHE A 92 -23.48 -6.36 -7.22
CA PHE A 92 -24.56 -7.27 -6.85
C PHE A 92 -24.29 -8.70 -7.32
N ASN A 93 -23.88 -8.86 -8.58
CA ASN A 93 -23.59 -10.17 -9.16
C ASN A 93 -22.33 -10.82 -8.56
N ASP A 94 -21.35 -10.03 -8.14
CA ASP A 94 -20.12 -10.51 -7.51
C ASP A 94 -20.36 -11.09 -6.11
N PHE A 95 -21.28 -10.51 -5.34
CA PHE A 95 -21.60 -10.95 -3.97
C PHE A 95 -22.79 -11.89 -3.88
N ASN A 96 -23.47 -12.18 -4.99
CA ASN A 96 -24.53 -13.18 -5.02
C ASN A 96 -23.96 -14.58 -5.35
N PRO A 97 -23.80 -15.49 -4.36
CA PRO A 97 -23.24 -16.82 -4.59
C PRO A 97 -24.12 -17.73 -5.47
N GLN A 98 -25.35 -17.31 -5.76
CA GLN A 98 -26.29 -18.03 -6.62
C GLN A 98 -26.08 -17.72 -8.12
N VAL A 99 -25.34 -16.67 -8.47
CA VAL A 99 -25.11 -16.28 -9.87
C VAL A 99 -23.84 -16.96 -10.36
N SER A 100 -24.00 -18.03 -11.15
CA SER A 100 -22.86 -18.77 -11.68
C SER A 100 -21.99 -17.88 -12.59
N PRO A 101 -20.65 -18.09 -12.63
CA PRO A 101 -19.76 -17.34 -13.52
C PRO A 101 -20.18 -17.40 -15.00
N ALA A 102 -20.86 -18.47 -15.43
CA ALA A 102 -21.34 -18.64 -16.79
C ALA A 102 -22.49 -17.69 -17.17
N ALA A 103 -23.29 -17.25 -16.18
CA ALA A 103 -24.35 -16.26 -16.41
C ALA A 103 -23.80 -14.84 -16.58
N ARG A 104 -22.57 -14.58 -16.10
CA ARG A 104 -21.90 -13.27 -16.17
C ARG A 104 -21.32 -12.93 -17.54
N ALA A 105 -21.07 -13.94 -18.39
CA ALA A 105 -20.45 -13.75 -19.71
C ALA A 105 -21.46 -13.54 -20.86
N ALA A 106 -22.77 -13.52 -20.55
CA ALA A 106 -23.85 -13.43 -21.52
C ALA A 106 -24.39 -11.99 -21.72
N TYR A 107 -23.84 -11.02 -20.99
CA TYR A 107 -24.15 -9.59 -21.05
C TYR A 107 -22.85 -8.80 -21.19
#